data_AF-A0A7C3ZND4-F1
#
_entry.id   AF-A0A7C3ZND4-F1
#
_cell.length_a   1.000
_cell.length_b   1.000
_cell.length_c   1.000
_cell.angle_alpha   90.00
_cell.angle_beta   90.00
_cell.angle_gamma   90.00
#
_symmetry.space_group_name_H-M   'P 1'
#
loop_
_entity.id
_entity.type
_entity.pdbx_description
1 polymer ?
#
loop_
_entity_poly.entity_id
_entity_poly.type
_entity_poly.pdbx_seq_one_letter_code
_entity_poly.pdbx_strand_id
1 'polypeptide(L)'
;MCKICNLVFSITFFISTNSFSKENIKTTVNNIDVDSLISDMVKIDNNIDYIRFNKDNLLENLNTLKNELYKFNQNQFKLLVSIRPDKKNKEKFKLIKLYSSKIKIKLTKIKNSLNQQYRMSPSSKNTNSKSKDLLTLNLENQKIESELNELIKLSNSNLSSSKWLYNISK
;
A
#
# COMPACT_ATOMS: atom_id res chain seq x y z
N MET A 1 -16.91 18.85 8.80
CA MET A 1 -15.65 18.07 8.87
C MET A 1 -15.19 18.01 10.31
N CYS A 2 -15.21 16.82 10.93
CA CYS A 2 -14.93 16.67 12.35
C CYS A 2 -13.42 16.84 12.62
N LYS A 3 -13.02 17.99 13.18
CA LYS A 3 -11.63 18.31 13.55
C LYS A 3 -11.05 17.31 14.58
N ILE A 4 -11.93 16.69 15.37
CA ILE A 4 -11.58 15.70 16.39
C ILE A 4 -11.09 14.39 15.77
N CYS A 5 -11.66 13.95 14.63
CA CYS A 5 -11.22 12.73 13.95
C CYS A 5 -9.79 12.83 13.41
N ASN A 6 -9.38 14.01 12.92
CA ASN A 6 -8.01 14.24 12.46
C ASN A 6 -7.01 14.28 13.64
N LEU A 7 -7.45 14.77 14.81
CA LEU A 7 -6.62 14.80 16.01
C LEU A 7 -6.40 13.39 16.56
N VAL A 8 -7.44 12.56 16.62
CA VAL A 8 -7.35 11.17 17.10
C VAL A 8 -6.47 10.32 16.18
N PHE A 9 -6.55 10.51 14.86
CA PHE A 9 -5.61 9.89 13.91
C PHE A 9 -4.16 10.35 14.13
N SER A 10 -3.96 11.64 14.41
CA SER A 10 -2.62 12.19 14.67
C SER A 10 -2.03 11.67 15.99
N ILE A 11 -2.87 11.49 17.02
CA ILE A 11 -2.45 10.98 18.34
C ILE A 11 -2.20 9.47 18.30
N THR A 12 -3.04 8.68 17.63
CA THR A 12 -2.78 7.23 17.44
C THR A 12 -1.53 7.00 16.60
N PHE A 13 -1.29 7.84 15.59
CA PHE A 13 -0.02 7.87 14.86
C PHE A 13 1.15 8.18 15.82
N PHE A 14 1.06 9.24 16.63
CA PHE A 14 2.10 9.61 17.59
C PHE A 14 2.40 8.54 18.66
N ILE A 15 1.36 7.88 19.19
CA ILE A 15 1.51 6.84 20.22
C ILE A 15 2.18 5.60 19.61
N SER A 16 1.79 5.19 18.39
CA SER A 16 2.48 4.10 17.69
C SER A 16 3.97 4.39 17.44
N THR A 17 4.31 5.66 17.25
CA THR A 17 5.70 6.09 17.03
C THR A 17 6.53 6.17 18.31
N ASN A 18 5.91 6.50 19.44
CA ASN A 18 6.61 6.57 20.72
C ASN A 18 6.98 5.18 21.26
N SER A 19 6.13 4.17 21.03
CA SER A 19 6.43 2.77 21.36
C SER A 19 7.60 2.20 20.56
N PHE A 20 7.97 2.81 19.43
CA PHE A 20 9.08 2.39 18.59
C PHE A 20 10.40 3.15 18.88
N SER A 21 10.39 4.12 19.79
CA SER A 21 11.43 5.18 19.80
C SER A 21 12.51 5.13 20.87
N LYS A 22 12.55 4.17 21.80
CA LYS A 22 13.49 4.29 22.94
C LYS A 22 14.58 3.26 23.13
N GLU A 23 14.57 2.11 22.45
CA GLU A 23 15.63 1.10 22.68
C GLU A 23 16.62 0.89 21.53
N ASN A 24 16.43 1.47 20.34
CA ASN A 24 17.35 1.23 19.21
C ASN A 24 17.84 2.49 18.46
N ILE A 25 17.60 3.71 18.94
CA ILE A 25 18.11 4.93 18.30
C ILE A 25 19.54 5.24 18.78
N LYS A 26 20.46 4.30 18.58
CA LYS A 26 21.92 4.58 18.64
C LYS A 26 22.76 3.75 17.67
N THR A 27 22.14 3.07 16.73
CA THR A 27 22.83 2.27 15.72
C THR A 27 22.41 2.74 14.33
N THR A 28 23.36 3.38 13.64
CA THR A 28 23.40 3.57 12.19
C THR A 28 22.08 4.02 11.56
N VAL A 29 21.85 5.34 11.51
CA VAL A 29 20.88 5.90 10.56
C VAL A 29 21.43 5.58 9.17
N ASN A 30 21.04 4.44 8.61
CA ASN A 30 21.22 4.16 7.20
C ASN A 30 20.54 5.32 6.46
N ASN A 31 21.33 6.23 5.91
CA ASN A 31 20.82 7.34 5.11
C ASN A 31 19.97 6.73 4.00
N ILE A 32 18.65 6.90 4.10
CA ILE A 32 17.73 6.44 3.07
C ILE A 32 17.91 7.39 1.90
N ASP A 33 18.44 6.85 0.80
CA ASP A 33 18.54 7.57 -0.44
C ASP A 33 17.14 7.80 -1.03
N VAL A 34 16.79 9.04 -1.33
CA VAL A 34 15.49 9.39 -1.91
C VAL A 34 15.35 8.79 -3.32
N ASP A 35 16.45 8.58 -4.06
CA ASP A 35 16.39 7.92 -5.36
C ASP A 35 16.03 6.43 -5.23
N SER A 36 16.50 5.77 -4.17
CA SER A 36 16.09 4.39 -3.86
C SER A 36 14.58 4.29 -3.59
N LEU A 37 13.97 5.29 -2.95
CA LEU A 37 12.51 5.35 -2.76
C LEU A 37 11.76 5.50 -4.08
N ILE A 38 12.27 6.32 -5.00
CA ILE A 38 11.65 6.45 -6.33
C ILE A 38 11.70 5.11 -7.05
N SER A 39 12.84 4.43 -7.02
CA SER A 39 13.01 3.09 -7.61
C SER A 39 12.04 2.07 -7.01
N ASP A 40 11.95 2.00 -5.68
CA ASP A 40 11.00 1.13 -4.98
C ASP A 40 9.56 1.41 -5.42
N MET A 41 9.20 2.68 -5.57
CA MET A 41 7.86 3.07 -5.96
C MET A 41 7.52 2.70 -7.42
N VAL A 42 8.47 2.84 -8.33
CA VAL A 42 8.32 2.40 -9.73
C VAL A 42 8.16 0.89 -9.79
N LYS A 43 8.94 0.14 -9.00
CA LYS A 43 8.80 -1.31 -8.89
C LYS A 43 7.41 -1.72 -8.38
N ILE A 44 6.91 -1.06 -7.33
CA ILE A 44 5.54 -1.27 -6.80
C ILE A 44 4.49 -0.97 -7.89
N ASP A 45 4.64 0.14 -8.63
CA ASP A 45 3.72 0.51 -9.70
C ASP A 45 3.66 -0.54 -10.83
N ASN A 46 4.82 -1.10 -11.19
CA ASN A 46 4.95 -2.18 -12.18
C ASN A 46 4.36 -3.49 -11.67
N ASN A 47 4.59 -3.85 -10.40
CA ASN A 47 4.02 -5.04 -9.79
C ASN A 47 2.50 -4.99 -9.72
N ILE A 48 1.92 -3.81 -9.51
CA ILE A 48 0.46 -3.63 -9.57
C ILE A 48 -0.06 -3.84 -11.00
N ASP A 49 0.65 -3.34 -12.01
CA ASP A 49 0.28 -3.60 -13.41
C ASP A 49 0.40 -5.09 -13.74
N TYR A 50 1.44 -5.78 -13.26
CA TYR A 50 1.57 -7.22 -13.40
C TYR A 50 0.38 -7.96 -12.78
N ILE A 51 0.00 -7.66 -11.54
CA ILE A 51 -1.16 -8.25 -10.85
C ILE A 51 -2.47 -7.99 -11.60
N ARG A 52 -2.59 -6.84 -12.26
CA ARG A 52 -3.78 -6.49 -13.03
C ARG A 52 -3.96 -7.41 -14.24
N PHE A 53 -2.87 -7.83 -14.89
CA PHE A 53 -2.92 -8.65 -16.10
C PHE A 53 -2.74 -10.14 -15.82
N ASN A 54 -1.95 -10.51 -14.81
CA ASN A 54 -1.72 -11.89 -14.42
C ASN A 54 -2.49 -12.23 -13.14
N LYS A 55 -3.52 -13.07 -13.27
CA LYS A 55 -4.37 -13.52 -12.17
C LYS A 55 -3.93 -14.84 -11.55
N ASP A 56 -2.94 -15.50 -12.14
CA ASP A 56 -2.36 -16.71 -11.56
C ASP A 56 -1.59 -16.34 -10.29
N ASN A 57 -1.76 -17.13 -9.23
CA ASN A 57 -1.17 -16.90 -7.91
C ASN A 57 -1.48 -15.50 -7.33
N LEU A 58 -2.66 -14.96 -7.62
CA LEU A 58 -3.08 -13.61 -7.20
C LEU A 58 -2.83 -13.34 -5.72
N LEU A 59 -3.14 -14.29 -4.83
CA LEU A 59 -2.96 -14.12 -3.39
C LEU A 59 -1.47 -13.94 -3.00
N GLU A 60 -0.58 -14.74 -3.58
CA GLU A 60 0.86 -14.65 -3.32
C GLU A 60 1.44 -13.32 -3.84
N ASN A 61 1.00 -12.91 -5.04
CA ASN A 61 1.41 -11.63 -5.61
C ASN A 61 0.94 -10.44 -4.77
N LEU A 62 -0.30 -10.49 -4.24
CA LEU A 62 -0.83 -9.47 -3.34
C LEU A 62 -0.04 -9.41 -2.02
N ASN A 63 0.32 -10.56 -1.45
CA ASN A 63 1.16 -10.63 -0.24
C ASN A 63 2.57 -10.06 -0.47
N THR A 64 3.16 -10.36 -1.62
CA THR A 64 4.46 -9.79 -2.01
C THR A 64 4.37 -8.27 -2.12
N LEU A 65 3.36 -7.76 -2.83
CA LEU A 65 3.12 -6.33 -2.97
C LEU A 65 2.90 -5.64 -1.61
N LYS A 66 2.20 -6.32 -0.69
CA LYS A 66 1.94 -5.82 0.67
C LYS A 66 3.24 -5.62 1.44
N ASN A 67 4.15 -6.58 1.38
CA ASN A 67 5.45 -6.49 2.02
C ASN A 67 6.30 -5.35 1.42
N GLU A 68 6.29 -5.18 0.10
CA GLU A 68 6.97 -4.08 -0.58
C GLU A 68 6.42 -2.72 -0.15
N LEU A 69 5.09 -2.55 -0.15
CA LEU A 69 4.43 -1.32 0.30
C LEU A 69 4.67 -1.03 1.79
N TYR A 70 4.70 -2.07 2.62
CA TYR A 70 4.99 -1.93 4.04
C TYR A 70 6.43 -1.43 4.27
N LYS A 71 7.41 -2.06 3.63
CA LYS A 71 8.83 -1.63 3.67
C LYS A 71 8.98 -0.20 3.16
N PHE A 72 8.33 0.12 2.06
CA PHE A 72 8.34 1.47 1.50
C PHE A 72 7.75 2.52 2.46
N ASN A 73 6.65 2.20 3.15
CA ASN A 73 6.07 3.07 4.18
C ASN A 73 7.02 3.26 5.37
N GLN A 74 7.69 2.20 5.83
CA GLN A 74 8.69 2.31 6.89
C GLN A 74 9.85 3.24 6.50
N ASN A 75 10.31 3.15 5.24
CA ASN A 75 11.38 4.00 4.75
C ASN A 75 10.95 5.47 4.64
N GLN A 76 9.73 5.74 4.15
CA GLN A 76 9.17 7.09 4.19
C GLN A 76 9.06 7.65 5.61
N PHE A 77 8.65 6.81 6.56
CA PHE A 77 8.52 7.22 7.96
C PHE A 77 9.88 7.55 8.57
N LYS A 78 10.90 6.72 8.32
CA LYS A 78 12.29 7.01 8.73
C LYS A 78 12.77 8.35 8.18
N LEU A 79 12.46 8.69 6.93
CA LEU A 79 12.77 10.01 6.35
C LEU A 79 12.02 11.16 7.02
N LEU A 80 10.76 10.95 7.42
CA LEU A 80 9.98 11.97 8.14
C LEU A 80 10.58 12.27 9.52
N VAL A 81 11.10 11.24 10.21
CA VAL A 81 11.69 11.38 11.55
C VAL A 81 13.15 11.82 11.50
N SER A 82 13.91 11.50 10.45
CA SER A 82 15.26 12.02 10.24
C SER A 82 15.20 13.51 9.90
N ILE A 83 15.48 14.35 10.88
CA ILE A 83 15.23 15.79 10.87
C ILE A 83 16.00 16.51 9.75
N ARG A 84 15.28 16.76 8.65
CA ARG A 84 15.25 17.90 7.72
C ARG A 84 15.11 17.38 6.29
N PRO A 85 13.89 17.37 5.75
CA PRO A 85 13.64 17.22 4.33
C PRO A 85 14.40 18.35 3.61
N ASP A 86 15.51 17.99 2.99
CA ASP A 86 16.30 18.92 2.20
C ASP A 86 15.42 19.44 1.06
N LYS A 87 15.31 20.77 0.92
CA LYS A 87 14.59 21.41 -0.20
C LYS A 87 15.12 20.92 -1.56
N LYS A 88 16.36 20.45 -1.63
CA LYS A 88 16.94 19.82 -2.83
C LYS A 88 16.16 18.59 -3.30
N ASN A 89 15.47 17.89 -2.41
CA ASN A 89 14.68 16.69 -2.72
C ASN A 89 13.21 16.99 -3.02
N LYS A 90 12.79 18.26 -3.10
CA LYS A 90 11.39 18.65 -3.32
C LYS A 90 10.75 18.00 -4.56
N GLU A 91 11.42 18.04 -5.71
CA GLU A 91 10.89 17.42 -6.94
C GLU A 91 10.83 15.89 -6.83
N LYS A 92 11.79 15.28 -6.12
CA LYS A 92 11.77 13.84 -5.82
C LYS A 92 10.57 13.47 -4.93
N PHE A 93 10.30 14.25 -3.88
CA PHE A 93 9.13 14.04 -3.02
C PHE A 93 7.80 14.32 -3.73
N LYS A 94 7.78 15.25 -4.68
CA LYS A 94 6.63 15.47 -5.57
C LYS A 94 6.37 14.24 -6.44
N LEU A 95 7.41 13.64 -7.00
CA LEU A 95 7.33 12.42 -7.79
C LEU A 95 6.80 11.26 -6.95
N ILE A 96 7.36 11.05 -5.74
CA ILE A 96 6.88 10.07 -4.77
C ILE A 96 5.39 10.27 -4.51
N LYS A 97 4.95 11.50 -4.19
CA LYS A 97 3.52 11.82 -3.98
C LYS A 97 2.64 11.48 -5.19
N LEU A 98 3.10 11.76 -6.41
CA LEU A 98 2.36 11.44 -7.65
C LEU A 98 2.19 9.92 -7.81
N TYR A 99 3.26 9.15 -7.65
CA TYR A 99 3.20 7.69 -7.73
C TYR A 99 2.34 7.08 -6.61
N SER A 100 2.41 7.57 -5.36
CA SER A 100 1.53 7.08 -4.29
C SER A 100 0.06 7.25 -4.64
N SER A 101 -0.28 8.38 -5.30
CA SER A 101 -1.65 8.62 -5.78
C SER A 101 -2.02 7.64 -6.90
N LYS A 102 -1.11 7.40 -7.86
CA LYS A 102 -1.30 6.45 -8.97
C LYS A 102 -1.53 5.03 -8.45
N ILE A 103 -0.69 4.56 -7.53
CA ILE A 103 -0.76 3.24 -6.88
C ILE A 103 -2.12 3.03 -6.22
N LYS A 104 -2.57 3.99 -5.40
CA LYS A 104 -3.90 3.94 -4.78
C LYS A 104 -5.01 3.77 -5.81
N ILE A 105 -4.99 4.55 -6.88
CA ILE A 105 -5.99 4.50 -7.95
C ILE A 105 -5.98 3.12 -8.61
N LYS A 106 -4.80 2.59 -8.95
CA LYS A 106 -4.67 1.27 -9.59
C LYS A 106 -5.18 0.14 -8.70
N LEU A 107 -4.81 0.12 -7.42
CA LEU A 107 -5.32 -0.87 -6.45
C LEU A 107 -6.84 -0.83 -6.31
N THR A 108 -7.41 0.38 -6.27
CA THR A 108 -8.87 0.57 -6.22
C THR A 108 -9.54 0.02 -7.49
N LYS A 109 -8.93 0.21 -8.66
CA LYS A 109 -9.43 -0.36 -9.92
C LYS A 109 -9.39 -1.89 -9.93
N ILE A 110 -8.31 -2.49 -9.43
CA ILE A 110 -8.19 -3.95 -9.30
C ILE A 110 -9.31 -4.49 -8.42
N LYS A 111 -9.51 -3.90 -7.24
CA LYS A 111 -10.61 -4.27 -6.34
C LYS A 111 -11.98 -4.21 -7.03
N ASN A 112 -12.28 -3.11 -7.73
CA ASN A 112 -13.56 -2.95 -8.41
C ASN A 112 -13.77 -3.98 -9.53
N SER A 113 -12.72 -4.32 -10.28
CA SER A 113 -12.79 -5.33 -11.34
C SER A 113 -13.05 -6.74 -10.81
N LEU A 114 -12.52 -7.07 -9.63
CA LEU A 114 -12.72 -8.37 -9.00
C LEU A 114 -14.15 -8.49 -8.44
N ASN A 115 -14.69 -7.46 -7.80
CA ASN A 115 -16.07 -7.46 -7.32
C ASN A 115 -17.12 -7.70 -8.43
N GLN A 116 -16.80 -7.38 -9.69
CA GLN A 116 -17.67 -7.64 -10.84
C GLN A 116 -17.57 -9.07 -11.39
N GLN A 117 -16.45 -9.77 -11.18
CA GLN A 117 -16.21 -11.10 -11.75
C GLN A 117 -16.66 -12.25 -10.83
N TYR A 118 -16.79 -12.03 -9.52
CA TYR A 118 -17.10 -13.09 -8.55
C TYR A 118 -18.57 -13.16 -8.11
N ARG A 119 -19.47 -12.37 -8.71
CA ARG A 119 -20.91 -12.62 -8.61
C ARG A 119 -21.30 -13.71 -9.61
N MET A 120 -20.96 -14.97 -9.31
CA MET A 120 -21.60 -16.10 -9.97
C MET A 120 -23.03 -16.20 -9.46
N SER A 121 -23.99 -15.74 -10.26
CA SER A 121 -25.38 -16.20 -10.12
C SER A 121 -25.42 -17.70 -10.42
N PRO A 122 -26.15 -18.52 -9.64
CA PRO A 122 -26.29 -19.94 -9.95
C PRO A 122 -26.89 -20.09 -11.35
N SER A 123 -26.06 -20.49 -12.32
CA SER A 123 -26.49 -20.83 -13.67
C SER A 123 -26.85 -22.31 -13.69
N SER A 124 -28.09 -22.63 -14.04
CA SER A 124 -28.64 -24.00 -14.06
C SER A 124 -28.10 -24.88 -15.19
N LYS A 125 -27.06 -24.47 -15.91
CA LYS A 125 -26.51 -25.20 -17.07
C LYS A 125 -24.99 -25.13 -17.10
N ASN A 126 -24.32 -26.07 -16.43
CA ASN A 126 -23.08 -26.68 -16.92
C ASN A 126 -22.65 -27.83 -16.01
N THR A 127 -23.07 -29.04 -16.40
CA THR A 127 -22.45 -30.30 -15.99
C THR A 127 -21.20 -30.52 -16.84
N ASN A 128 -20.03 -30.21 -16.28
CA ASN A 128 -18.73 -30.87 -16.48
C ASN A 128 -17.57 -29.89 -16.38
N SER A 129 -16.90 -29.95 -15.23
CA SER A 129 -15.43 -29.95 -15.05
C SER A 129 -15.06 -29.24 -13.75
N LYS A 130 -14.35 -29.97 -12.89
CA LYS A 130 -13.67 -29.51 -11.66
C LYS A 130 -14.47 -28.53 -10.80
N SER A 131 -15.43 -29.07 -10.05
CA SER A 131 -15.92 -28.39 -8.85
C SER A 131 -14.79 -28.35 -7.81
N LYS A 132 -13.90 -27.34 -7.90
CA LYS A 132 -13.37 -26.79 -6.65
C LYS A 132 -14.61 -26.45 -5.82
N ASP A 133 -14.69 -26.99 -4.61
CA ASP A 133 -15.83 -26.80 -3.72
C ASP A 133 -16.16 -25.30 -3.67
N LEU A 134 -17.42 -24.94 -3.93
CA LEU A 134 -17.89 -23.56 -3.94
C LEU A 134 -17.54 -22.85 -2.63
N LEU A 135 -17.51 -23.60 -1.53
CA LEU A 135 -17.03 -23.13 -0.24
C LEU A 135 -15.57 -22.70 -0.29
N THR A 136 -14.69 -23.50 -0.90
CA THR A 136 -13.26 -23.19 -1.03
C THR A 136 -13.02 -21.98 -1.92
N LEU A 137 -13.75 -21.87 -3.04
CA LEU A 137 -13.69 -20.69 -3.91
C LEU A 137 -14.15 -19.42 -3.19
N ASN A 138 -15.22 -19.49 -2.40
CA ASN A 138 -15.69 -18.36 -1.60
C ASN A 138 -14.68 -17.95 -0.52
N LEU A 139 -14.03 -18.91 0.14
CA LEU A 139 -12.98 -18.63 1.12
C LEU A 139 -11.74 -18.00 0.47
N GLU A 140 -11.30 -18.48 -0.71
CA GLU A 140 -10.22 -17.87 -1.48
C GLU A 140 -10.57 -16.41 -1.86
N ASN A 141 -11.80 -16.17 -2.32
CA ASN A 141 -12.27 -14.83 -2.69
C ASN A 141 -12.31 -13.86 -1.50
N GLN A 142 -12.82 -14.31 -0.34
CA GLN A 142 -12.83 -13.51 0.88
C GLN A 142 -11.40 -13.11 1.31
N LYS A 143 -10.44 -14.03 1.19
CA LYS A 143 -9.03 -13.74 1.48
C LYS A 143 -8.46 -12.70 0.51
N ILE A 144 -8.70 -12.85 -0.79
CA ILE A 144 -8.24 -11.89 -1.81
C ILE A 144 -8.84 -10.50 -1.55
N GLU A 145 -10.13 -10.42 -1.23
CA GLU A 145 -10.78 -9.16 -0.91
C GLU A 145 -10.18 -8.51 0.35
N SER A 146 -9.94 -9.31 1.39
CA SER A 146 -9.29 -8.85 2.61
C SER A 146 -7.90 -8.27 2.34
N GLU A 147 -7.06 -8.98 1.58
CA GLU A 147 -5.71 -8.53 1.25
C GLU A 147 -5.72 -7.25 0.40
N LEU A 148 -6.62 -7.15 -0.58
CA LEU A 148 -6.78 -5.92 -1.38
C LEU A 148 -7.23 -4.73 -0.53
N ASN A 149 -8.14 -4.95 0.42
CA ASN A 149 -8.58 -3.92 1.35
C ASN A 149 -7.42 -3.42 2.22
N GLU A 150 -6.58 -4.32 2.69
CA GLU A 150 -5.40 -3.97 3.48
C GLU A 150 -4.36 -3.20 2.63
N LEU A 151 -4.09 -3.66 1.40
CA LEU A 151 -3.24 -2.96 0.44
C LEU A 151 -3.75 -1.54 0.16
N ILE A 152 -5.06 -1.36 -0.01
CA ILE A 152 -5.65 -0.03 -0.20
C ILE A 152 -5.44 0.84 1.05
N LYS A 153 -5.62 0.29 2.27
CA LYS A 153 -5.32 1.01 3.52
C LYS A 153 -3.85 1.42 3.60
N LEU A 154 -2.91 0.51 3.30
CA LEU A 154 -1.47 0.79 3.25
C LEU A 154 -1.12 1.84 2.21
N SER A 155 -1.75 1.81 1.03
CA SER A 155 -1.56 2.82 -0.03
C SER A 155 -2.08 4.21 0.38
N ASN A 156 -3.13 4.28 1.19
CA ASN A 156 -3.61 5.55 1.75
C ASN A 156 -2.63 6.12 2.77
N SER A 157 -2.06 5.26 3.61
CA SER A 157 -1.00 5.66 4.55
C SER A 157 0.22 6.18 3.78
N ASN A 158 0.66 5.45 2.75
CA ASN A 158 1.72 5.86 1.83
C ASN A 158 1.46 7.25 1.26
N LEU A 159 0.31 7.46 0.62
CA LEU A 159 -0.06 8.75 0.03
C LEU A 159 -0.05 9.88 1.07
N SER A 160 -0.46 9.59 2.30
CA SER A 160 -0.43 10.57 3.38
C SER A 160 1.01 10.93 3.73
N SER A 161 1.87 9.95 4.02
CA SER A 161 3.30 10.16 4.31
C SER A 161 4.02 10.91 3.18
N SER A 162 3.73 10.57 1.93
CA SER A 162 4.32 11.24 0.76
C SER A 162 3.86 12.69 0.63
N LYS A 163 2.60 12.99 0.96
CA LYS A 163 2.11 14.38 1.05
C LYS A 163 2.84 15.14 2.15
N TRP A 164 3.04 14.52 3.31
CA TRP A 164 3.82 15.12 4.39
C TRP A 164 5.23 15.45 3.91
N LEU A 165 5.99 14.46 3.40
CA LEU A 165 7.35 14.63 2.85
C LEU A 165 7.44 15.78 1.81
N TYR A 166 6.47 15.87 0.91
CA TYR A 166 6.42 16.96 -0.07
C TYR A 166 6.13 18.33 0.57
N ASN A 167 5.19 18.39 1.52
CA ASN A 167 4.80 19.66 2.13
C ASN A 167 5.90 20.24 3.01
N ILE A 168 6.64 19.39 3.73
CA ILE A 168 7.75 19.82 4.59
C ILE A 168 9.02 20.19 3.80
N SER A 169 9.13 19.77 2.55
CA SER A 169 10.21 20.16 1.62
C SER A 169 9.86 21.34 0.72
N LYS A 170 8.64 21.90 0.83
CA LYS A 170 8.17 23.06 0.06
C LYS A 170 8.90 24.34 0.47
#